data_AF-A0A383EFV0-F1
#
_entry.id   AF-A0A383EFV0-F1
#
_cell.length_a   1.000
_cell.length_b   1.000
_cell.length_c   1.000
_cell.angle_alpha   90.00
_cell.angle_beta   90.00
_cell.angle_gamma   90.00
#
_symmetry.space_group_name_H-M   'P 1'
#
loop_
_entity.id
_entity.type
_entity.pdbx_description
1 polymer ?
#
loop_
_entity_poly.entity_id
_entity_poly.type
_entity_poly.pdbx_seq_one_letter_code
_entity_poly.pdbx_strand_id
1 'polypeptide(L)'
;MDLSLLLQNIFAPTVLFFFIGVIAVFCKSDLEIPAPLPKLFSLYLLLAIGFKGGIGIQESGILNDQVLLTLSAAILMSLLIPLLGFIILRLKFNVFNSAAIAASYGSISAVTFITAESFLASQNIGSDGFMVGALALMESPAILVGLLLVRIAGPKNRPESRKLH
;
A
#
# COMPACT_ATOMS: atom_id res chain seq x y z
N MET A 1 -15.87 16.02 -19.24
CA MET A 1 -15.01 14.84 -18.98
C MET A 1 -14.69 14.24 -20.33
N ASP A 2 -13.42 14.16 -20.66
CA ASP A 2 -12.96 13.61 -21.94
C ASP A 2 -13.11 12.08 -21.92
N LEU A 3 -13.90 11.52 -22.84
CA LEU A 3 -14.15 10.07 -22.92
C LEU A 3 -12.84 9.28 -23.15
N SER A 4 -11.87 9.93 -23.79
CA SER A 4 -10.52 9.44 -24.02
C SER A 4 -9.78 9.08 -22.73
N LEU A 5 -9.88 9.90 -21.67
CA LEU A 5 -9.26 9.65 -20.38
C LEU A 5 -9.86 8.42 -19.67
N LEU A 6 -11.17 8.25 -19.78
CA LEU A 6 -11.85 7.07 -19.22
C LEU A 6 -11.37 5.79 -19.91
N LEU A 7 -11.30 5.82 -21.24
CA LEU A 7 -10.80 4.69 -22.04
C LEU A 7 -9.33 4.38 -21.71
N GLN A 8 -8.48 5.39 -21.58
CA GLN A 8 -7.07 5.20 -21.18
C GLN A 8 -6.92 4.49 -19.83
N ASN A 9 -7.75 4.84 -18.84
CA ASN A 9 -7.71 4.19 -17.52
C ASN A 9 -8.24 2.75 -17.57
N ILE A 10 -9.30 2.47 -18.33
CA ILE A 10 -9.85 1.11 -18.47
C ILE A 10 -8.87 0.19 -19.21
N PHE A 11 -8.18 0.71 -20.22
CA PHE A 11 -7.17 -0.02 -20.99
C PHE A 11 -5.78 -0.01 -20.34
N ALA A 12 -5.64 0.52 -19.12
CA ALA A 12 -4.40 0.43 -18.37
C ALA A 12 -4.08 -1.05 -18.09
N PRO A 13 -2.82 -1.50 -18.30
CA PRO A 13 -2.45 -2.91 -18.13
C PRO A 13 -2.88 -3.50 -16.78
N THR A 14 -2.72 -2.74 -15.69
CA THR A 14 -3.09 -3.18 -14.33
C THR A 14 -4.58 -3.51 -14.20
N VAL A 15 -5.44 -2.70 -14.82
CA VAL A 15 -6.90 -2.91 -14.84
C VAL A 15 -7.25 -4.11 -15.71
N LEU A 16 -6.62 -4.23 -16.87
CA LEU A 16 -6.83 -5.38 -17.76
C LEU A 16 -6.41 -6.71 -17.10
N PHE A 17 -5.26 -6.75 -16.43
CA PHE A 17 -4.81 -7.94 -15.68
C PHE A 17 -5.76 -8.31 -14.54
N PHE A 18 -6.34 -7.33 -13.84
CA PHE A 18 -7.39 -7.58 -12.86
C PHE A 18 -8.60 -8.26 -13.50
N PHE A 19 -9.09 -7.75 -14.64
CA PHE A 19 -10.19 -8.37 -15.38
C PHE A 19 -9.83 -9.76 -15.92
N ILE A 20 -8.60 -9.99 -16.38
CA ILE A 20 -8.14 -11.33 -16.77
C ILE A 20 -8.25 -12.30 -15.59
N GLY A 21 -7.83 -11.88 -14.38
CA GLY A 21 -7.98 -12.70 -13.17
C GLY A 21 -9.44 -13.02 -12.86
N VAL A 22 -10.32 -12.02 -12.96
CA VAL A 22 -11.78 -12.21 -12.77
C VAL A 22 -12.36 -13.18 -13.81
N ILE A 23 -12.00 -13.02 -15.08
CA ILE A 23 -12.42 -13.90 -16.17
C ILE A 23 -11.90 -15.32 -15.95
N ALA A 24 -10.63 -15.49 -15.54
CA ALA A 24 -10.05 -16.80 -15.26
C ALA A 24 -10.83 -17.53 -14.15
N VAL A 25 -11.24 -16.83 -13.09
CA VAL A 25 -12.11 -17.39 -12.04
C VAL A 25 -13.49 -17.76 -12.57
N PHE A 26 -14.13 -16.89 -13.37
CA PHE A 26 -15.44 -17.18 -13.97
C PHE A 26 -15.41 -18.37 -14.93
N CYS A 27 -14.34 -18.51 -15.69
CA CYS A 27 -14.10 -19.65 -16.58
C CYS A 27 -13.64 -20.91 -15.84
N LYS A 28 -13.46 -20.87 -14.51
CA LYS A 28 -12.89 -21.95 -13.68
C LYS A 28 -11.55 -22.46 -14.24
N SER A 29 -10.70 -21.53 -14.69
CA SER A 29 -9.38 -21.86 -15.21
C SER A 29 -8.50 -22.41 -14.09
N ASP A 30 -7.76 -23.48 -14.37
CA ASP A 30 -6.71 -24.03 -13.51
C ASP A 30 -5.43 -23.17 -13.53
N LEU A 31 -5.59 -21.84 -13.62
CA LEU A 31 -4.47 -20.90 -13.65
C LEU A 31 -3.86 -20.80 -12.26
N GLU A 32 -2.88 -21.67 -11.99
CA GLU A 32 -2.11 -21.66 -10.77
C GLU A 32 -0.82 -20.86 -10.95
N ILE A 33 -0.56 -19.92 -10.04
CA ILE A 33 0.74 -19.24 -9.98
C ILE A 33 1.65 -20.06 -9.04
N PRO A 34 2.80 -20.56 -9.53
CA PRO A 34 3.74 -21.31 -8.72
C PRO A 34 4.09 -20.59 -7.40
N ALA A 35 3.95 -21.31 -6.27
CA ALA A 35 4.16 -20.75 -4.92
C ALA A 35 5.48 -19.98 -4.68
N PRO A 36 6.62 -20.29 -5.34
CA PRO A 36 7.84 -19.49 -5.21
C PRO A 36 7.74 -18.09 -5.82
N LEU A 37 6.90 -17.90 -6.85
CA LEU A 37 6.83 -16.65 -7.61
C LEU A 37 6.25 -15.48 -6.81
N PRO A 38 5.13 -15.61 -6.07
CA PRO A 38 4.63 -14.52 -5.23
C PRO A 38 5.69 -14.01 -4.25
N LYS A 39 6.41 -14.92 -3.58
CA LYS A 39 7.46 -14.55 -2.64
C LYS A 39 8.64 -13.84 -3.32
N LEU A 40 9.05 -14.32 -4.49
CA LEU A 40 10.08 -13.69 -5.31
C LEU A 40 9.66 -12.27 -5.71
N PHE A 41 8.44 -12.10 -6.23
CA PHE A 41 7.95 -10.79 -6.66
C PHE A 41 7.77 -9.84 -5.49
N SER A 42 7.28 -10.29 -4.33
CA SER A 42 7.20 -9.44 -3.13
C SER A 42 8.57 -8.92 -2.69
N LEU A 43 9.58 -9.80 -2.63
CA LEU A 43 10.95 -9.40 -2.27
C LEU A 43 11.56 -8.47 -3.31
N TYR A 44 11.38 -8.78 -4.59
CA TYR A 44 11.84 -7.94 -5.69
C TYR A 44 11.21 -6.54 -5.62
N LEU A 45 9.90 -6.46 -5.44
CA LEU A 45 9.18 -5.18 -5.35
C LEU A 45 9.67 -4.36 -4.15
N LEU A 46 9.81 -4.98 -2.98
CA LEU A 46 10.31 -4.30 -1.78
C LEU A 46 11.71 -3.72 -2.02
N LEU A 47 12.61 -4.52 -2.61
CA LEU A 47 13.96 -4.08 -2.96
C LEU A 47 13.95 -2.96 -4.01
N ALA A 48 13.18 -3.13 -5.09
CA ALA A 48 13.12 -2.18 -6.20
C ALA A 48 12.52 -0.84 -5.77
N ILE A 49 11.46 -0.85 -4.97
CA ILE A 49 10.83 0.34 -4.40
C ILE A 49 11.81 1.06 -3.47
N GLY A 50 12.45 0.33 -2.55
CA GLY A 50 13.45 0.91 -1.66
C GLY A 50 14.63 1.52 -2.41
N PHE A 51 15.12 0.83 -3.43
CA PHE A 51 16.23 1.30 -4.27
C PHE A 51 15.86 2.55 -5.09
N LYS A 52 14.72 2.54 -5.79
CA LYS A 52 14.23 3.72 -6.54
C LYS A 52 13.94 4.90 -5.61
N GLY A 53 13.36 4.66 -4.45
CA GLY A 53 13.11 5.70 -3.44
C GLY A 53 14.42 6.33 -2.95
N GLY A 54 15.44 5.51 -2.68
CA GLY A 54 16.76 5.98 -2.29
C GLY A 54 17.42 6.86 -3.35
N ILE A 55 17.40 6.43 -4.62
CA ILE A 55 17.90 7.24 -5.75
C ILE A 55 17.15 8.56 -5.85
N GLY A 56 15.81 8.53 -5.83
CA GLY A 56 15.00 9.74 -5.95
C GLY A 56 15.25 10.76 -4.83
N ILE A 57 15.47 10.30 -3.60
CA ILE A 57 15.86 11.16 -2.46
C ILE A 57 17.27 11.71 -2.66
N GLN A 58 18.22 10.90 -3.13
CA GLN A 58 19.60 11.33 -3.38
C GLN A 58 19.67 12.41 -4.46
N GLU A 59 18.98 12.21 -5.59
CA GLU A 59 18.94 13.16 -6.71
C GLU A 59 18.28 14.49 -6.31
N SER A 60 17.27 14.44 -5.45
CA SER A 60 16.52 15.62 -4.99
C SER A 60 17.20 16.37 -3.84
N GLY A 61 18.27 15.79 -3.27
CA GLY A 61 18.98 16.29 -2.10
C GLY A 61 18.31 15.88 -0.79
N ILE A 62 19.04 15.13 0.05
CA ILE A 62 18.53 14.61 1.34
C ILE A 62 18.11 15.75 2.30
N LEU A 63 18.81 16.88 2.25
CA LEU A 63 18.57 18.05 3.09
C LEU A 63 17.66 19.09 2.42
N ASN A 64 16.98 18.73 1.33
CA ASN A 64 15.97 19.59 0.73
C ASN A 64 14.73 19.64 1.64
N ASP A 65 14.33 20.85 2.02
CA ASP A 65 13.17 21.09 2.90
C ASP A 65 11.89 20.42 2.37
N GLN A 66 11.69 20.41 1.05
CA GLN A 66 10.52 19.78 0.43
C GLN A 66 10.53 18.26 0.59
N VAL A 67 11.71 17.63 0.45
CA VAL A 67 11.88 16.19 0.65
C VAL A 67 11.59 15.84 2.11
N LEU A 68 12.21 16.55 3.05
CA LEU A 68 12.03 16.30 4.48
C LEU A 68 10.57 16.50 4.92
N LEU A 69 9.93 17.57 4.44
CA LEU A 69 8.51 17.85 4.72
C LEU A 69 7.62 16.73 4.15
N THR A 70 7.87 16.28 2.93
CA THR A 70 7.06 15.24 2.29
C THR A 70 7.21 13.90 3.01
N LEU A 71 8.45 13.47 3.31
CA LEU A 71 8.70 12.19 4.00
C LEU A 71 8.15 12.21 5.42
N SER A 72 8.31 13.31 6.14
CA SER A 72 7.75 13.46 7.49
C SER A 72 6.22 13.46 7.47
N ALA A 73 5.58 14.17 6.53
CA ALA A 73 4.15 14.14 6.33
C ALA A 73 3.64 12.73 6.00
N ALA A 74 4.35 11.99 5.14
CA ALA A 74 4.01 10.62 4.77
C ALA A 74 4.02 9.67 6.00
N ILE A 75 5.08 9.73 6.81
CA ILE A 75 5.18 8.96 8.05
C ILE A 75 4.08 9.37 9.04
N LEU A 76 3.90 10.67 9.26
CA LEU A 76 2.89 11.19 10.18
C LEU A 76 1.48 10.73 9.79
N MET A 77 1.12 10.82 8.50
CA MET A 77 -0.17 10.36 8.00
C MET A 77 -0.34 8.85 8.18
N SER A 78 0.72 8.07 7.94
CA SER A 78 0.71 6.61 8.12
C SER A 78 0.60 6.18 9.58
N LEU A 79 0.96 7.05 10.51
CA LEU A 79 0.74 6.83 11.95
C LEU A 79 -0.67 7.29 12.36
N LEU A 80 -1.11 8.46 11.88
CA LEU A 80 -2.35 9.10 12.30
C LEU A 80 -3.59 8.41 11.74
N ILE A 81 -3.61 8.04 10.45
CA ILE A 81 -4.80 7.46 9.82
C ILE A 81 -5.21 6.14 10.50
N PRO A 82 -4.31 5.17 10.78
CA PRO A 82 -4.72 3.97 11.50
C PRO A 82 -5.21 4.25 12.92
N LEU A 83 -4.64 5.23 13.63
CA LEU A 83 -5.11 5.60 14.97
C LEU A 83 -6.54 6.14 14.94
N LEU A 84 -6.79 7.11 14.06
CA LEU A 84 -8.13 7.69 13.88
C LEU A 84 -9.13 6.66 13.36
N GLY A 85 -8.73 5.89 12.35
CA GLY A 85 -9.54 4.81 11.79
C GLY A 85 -9.91 3.78 12.83
N PHE A 86 -8.98 3.39 13.70
CA PHE A 86 -9.27 2.45 14.78
C PHE A 86 -10.33 2.98 15.75
N ILE A 87 -10.21 4.23 16.20
CA ILE A 87 -11.18 4.86 17.11
C ILE A 87 -12.58 4.85 16.48
N ILE A 88 -12.69 5.24 15.21
CA ILE A 88 -13.97 5.27 14.48
C ILE A 88 -14.52 3.85 14.30
N LEU A 89 -13.69 2.90 13.87
CA LEU A 89 -14.11 1.53 13.58
C LEU A 89 -14.47 0.74 14.83
N ARG A 90 -13.94 1.12 16.01
CA ARG A 90 -14.31 0.51 17.30
C ARG A 90 -15.77 0.73 17.67
N LEU A 91 -16.46 1.68 17.05
CA LEU A 91 -17.91 1.88 17.21
C LEU A 91 -18.74 0.73 16.61
N LYS A 92 -18.20 -0.02 15.64
CA LYS A 92 -18.93 -1.09 14.94
C LYS A 92 -18.25 -2.46 14.97
N PHE A 93 -16.92 -2.51 15.08
CA PHE A 93 -16.15 -3.74 14.93
C PHE A 93 -15.37 -4.10 16.20
N ASN A 94 -15.01 -5.38 16.32
CA ASN A 94 -14.12 -5.86 17.39
C ASN A 94 -12.68 -5.32 17.19
N VAL A 95 -11.84 -5.41 18.24
CA VAL A 95 -10.48 -4.84 18.24
C VAL A 95 -9.62 -5.35 17.08
N PHE A 96 -9.63 -6.67 16.82
CA PHE A 96 -8.81 -7.25 15.75
C PHE A 96 -9.22 -6.72 14.38
N ASN A 97 -10.52 -6.71 14.09
CA ASN A 97 -11.06 -6.21 12.83
C ASN A 97 -10.83 -4.69 12.68
N SER A 98 -11.09 -3.90 13.73
CA SER A 98 -10.85 -2.45 13.70
C SER A 98 -9.38 -2.14 13.43
N ALA A 99 -8.45 -2.83 14.10
CA ALA A 99 -7.02 -2.57 13.94
C ALA A 99 -6.50 -3.05 12.57
N ALA A 100 -6.94 -4.21 12.10
CA ALA A 100 -6.58 -4.72 10.79
C ALA A 100 -7.04 -3.77 9.68
N ILE A 101 -8.33 -3.39 9.68
CA ILE A 101 -8.88 -2.47 8.68
C ILE A 101 -8.20 -1.11 8.75
N ALA A 102 -8.04 -0.54 9.95
CA ALA A 102 -7.40 0.76 10.11
C ALA A 102 -5.93 0.76 9.63
N ALA A 103 -5.18 -0.30 9.90
CA ALA A 103 -3.81 -0.46 9.40
C ALA A 103 -3.77 -0.66 7.88
N SER A 104 -4.69 -1.45 7.31
CA SER A 104 -4.79 -1.65 5.87
C SER A 104 -5.08 -0.34 5.12
N TYR A 105 -5.98 0.49 5.63
CA TYR A 105 -6.34 1.77 4.99
C TYR A 105 -5.46 2.96 5.38
N GLY A 106 -4.69 2.86 6.47
CA GLY A 106 -3.66 3.84 6.80
C GLY A 106 -2.29 3.52 6.19
N SER A 107 -2.11 2.31 5.66
CA SER A 107 -1.01 1.95 4.78
C SER A 107 -1.24 2.52 3.38
N ILE A 108 -0.36 2.18 2.43
CA ILE A 108 -0.40 2.66 1.05
C ILE A 108 -0.73 1.54 0.05
N SER A 109 -1.35 1.91 -1.07
CA SER A 109 -1.53 1.05 -2.23
C SER A 109 -0.54 1.43 -3.32
N ALA A 110 0.41 0.53 -3.61
CA ALA A 110 1.36 0.70 -4.72
C ALA A 110 0.64 0.84 -6.08
N VAL A 111 -0.47 0.13 -6.27
CA VAL A 111 -1.29 0.24 -7.48
C VAL A 111 -1.87 1.65 -7.63
N THR A 112 -2.37 2.23 -6.54
CA THR A 112 -2.93 3.59 -6.55
C THR A 112 -1.85 4.62 -6.87
N PHE A 113 -0.66 4.47 -6.29
CA PHE A 113 0.48 5.33 -6.56
C PHE A 113 0.91 5.28 -8.03
N ILE A 114 1.14 4.09 -8.58
CA ILE A 114 1.56 3.90 -9.97
C ILE A 114 0.49 4.42 -10.94
N THR A 115 -0.79 4.26 -10.60
CA THR A 115 -1.90 4.79 -11.40
C THR A 115 -1.88 6.31 -11.41
N ALA A 116 -1.66 6.95 -10.26
CA ALA A 116 -1.54 8.40 -10.16
C ALA A 116 -0.30 8.92 -10.93
N GLU A 117 0.84 8.25 -10.80
CA GLU A 117 2.07 8.58 -11.56
C GLU A 117 1.83 8.47 -13.07
N SER A 118 1.23 7.37 -13.52
CA SER A 118 0.90 7.14 -14.93
C SER A 118 -0.10 8.18 -15.46
N PHE A 119 -1.06 8.58 -14.63
CA PHE A 119 -2.01 9.63 -14.97
C PHE A 119 -1.30 10.98 -15.13
N LEU A 120 -0.45 11.38 -14.18
CA LEU A 120 0.34 12.62 -14.30
C LEU A 120 1.23 12.61 -15.55
N ALA A 121 1.91 11.49 -15.81
CA ALA A 121 2.71 11.30 -17.01
C ALA A 121 1.89 11.44 -18.30
N SER A 122 0.65 10.91 -18.35
CA SER A 122 -0.26 11.08 -19.49
C SER A 122 -0.63 12.55 -19.76
N GLN A 123 -0.59 13.38 -18.72
CA GLN A 123 -0.85 14.82 -18.79
C GLN A 123 0.43 15.64 -18.98
N ASN A 124 1.60 15.00 -19.16
CA ASN A 124 2.92 15.64 -19.18
C ASN A 124 3.23 16.45 -17.91
N ILE A 125 2.69 16.04 -16.77
CA ILE A 125 2.99 16.61 -15.46
C ILE A 125 4.05 15.72 -14.80
N GLY A 126 5.20 16.31 -14.47
CA GLY A 126 6.26 15.60 -13.77
C GLY A 126 5.84 15.23 -12.34
N SER A 127 6.35 14.10 -11.86
CA SER A 127 6.25 13.68 -10.46
C SER A 127 7.64 13.58 -9.86
N ASP A 128 7.80 14.04 -8.62
CA ASP A 128 9.10 14.01 -7.97
C ASP A 128 9.54 12.58 -7.59
N GLY A 129 10.79 12.22 -7.90
CA GLY A 129 11.33 10.88 -7.63
C GLY A 129 11.33 10.49 -6.14
N PHE A 130 11.44 11.47 -5.24
CA PHE A 130 11.37 11.23 -3.78
C PHE A 130 9.99 10.76 -3.31
N MET A 131 8.93 10.88 -4.12
CA MET A 131 7.61 10.33 -3.81
C MET A 131 7.60 8.80 -3.73
N VAL A 132 8.49 8.12 -4.46
CA VAL A 132 8.70 6.67 -4.31
C VAL A 132 9.29 6.35 -2.94
N GLY A 133 10.16 7.21 -2.44
CA GLY A 133 10.69 7.14 -1.08
C GLY A 133 9.60 7.32 -0.02
N ALA A 134 8.70 8.30 -0.22
CA ALA A 134 7.53 8.48 0.63
C ALA A 134 6.67 7.20 0.65
N LEU A 135 6.38 6.62 -0.52
CA LEU A 135 5.63 5.38 -0.63
C LEU A 135 6.25 4.24 0.18
N ALA A 136 7.57 4.04 0.08
CA ALA A 136 8.26 2.99 0.83
C ALA A 136 8.13 3.18 2.36
N LEU A 137 8.16 4.44 2.82
CA LEU A 137 8.08 4.77 4.23
C LEU A 137 6.68 4.63 4.82
N MET A 138 5.61 4.67 4.01
CA MET A 138 4.24 4.67 4.53
C MET A 138 3.75 3.29 5.00
N GLU A 139 4.28 2.20 4.44
CA GLU A 139 3.76 0.85 4.69
C GLU A 139 4.05 0.36 6.12
N SER A 140 5.31 0.45 6.54
CA SER A 140 5.75 -0.08 7.84
C SER A 140 5.12 0.64 9.05
N PRO A 141 5.05 2.00 9.11
CA PRO A 141 4.43 2.71 10.22
C PRO A 141 2.97 2.34 10.43
N ALA A 142 2.18 2.24 9.36
CA ALA A 142 0.76 1.90 9.47
C ALA A 142 0.54 0.48 10.01
N ILE A 143 1.31 -0.49 9.52
CA ILE A 143 1.30 -1.87 9.99
C ILE A 143 1.72 -1.96 11.46
N LEU A 144 2.78 -1.23 11.85
CA LEU A 144 3.26 -1.17 13.24
C LEU A 144 2.19 -0.61 14.18
N VAL A 145 1.48 0.44 13.79
CA VAL A 145 0.38 0.99 14.57
C VAL A 145 -0.75 -0.04 14.72
N GLY A 146 -1.13 -0.74 13.65
CA GLY A 146 -2.12 -1.82 13.72
C GLY A 146 -1.75 -2.91 14.74
N LEU A 147 -0.51 -3.39 14.67
CA LEU A 147 0.05 -4.37 15.62
C LEU A 147 0.04 -3.85 17.06
N LEU A 148 0.44 -2.59 17.26
CA LEU A 148 0.45 -1.95 18.57
C LEU A 148 -0.97 -1.84 19.14
N LEU A 149 -1.94 -1.42 18.33
CA LEU A 149 -3.36 -1.33 18.72
C LEU A 149 -3.92 -2.69 19.13
N VAL A 150 -3.63 -3.75 18.38
CA VAL A 150 -3.99 -5.12 18.76
C VAL A 150 -3.33 -5.53 20.07
N ARG A 151 -2.06 -5.15 20.30
CA ARG A 151 -1.33 -5.50 21.52
C ARG A 151 -1.89 -4.78 22.75
N ILE A 152 -2.30 -3.52 22.62
CA ILE A 152 -2.77 -2.69 23.73
C ILE A 152 -4.26 -2.93 24.02
N ALA A 153 -5.10 -2.96 22.99
CA ALA A 153 -6.55 -3.05 23.14
C ALA A 153 -7.08 -4.49 23.05
N GLY A 154 -6.26 -5.45 22.62
CA GLY A 154 -6.66 -6.84 22.46
C GLY A 154 -6.94 -7.53 23.80
N PRO A 155 -7.93 -8.42 23.88
CA PRO A 155 -8.22 -9.17 25.10
C PRO A 155 -7.02 -10.02 25.53
N LYS A 156 -6.71 -10.03 26.84
CA LYS A 156 -5.57 -10.75 27.45
C LYS A 156 -5.67 -12.27 27.24
N ASN A 157 -6.88 -12.80 27.11
CA ASN A 157 -7.14 -14.19 26.76
C ASN A 157 -7.08 -14.34 25.24
N ARG A 158 -5.87 -14.26 24.69
CA ARG A 158 -5.64 -14.78 23.34
C ARG A 158 -5.94 -16.27 23.38
N PRO A 159 -6.82 -16.83 22.53
CA PRO A 159 -6.88 -18.27 22.39
C PRO A 159 -5.46 -18.70 22.00
N GLU A 160 -4.84 -19.59 22.80
CA GLU A 160 -3.53 -20.12 22.47
C GLU A 160 -3.58 -20.55 21.01
N SER A 161 -2.61 -20.09 20.21
CA SER A 161 -2.45 -20.57 18.84
C SER A 161 -2.53 -22.08 18.92
N ARG A 162 -3.52 -22.69 18.25
CA ARG A 162 -3.67 -24.15 18.13
C ARG A 162 -2.26 -24.74 18.05
N LYS A 163 -1.87 -25.50 19.07
CA LYS A 163 -0.66 -26.32 19.01
C LYS A 163 -0.82 -27.14 17.73
N LEU A 164 -0.04 -26.80 16.72
CA LEU A 164 0.09 -27.59 15.52
C LEU A 164 0.74 -28.89 16.01
N HIS A 165 -0.11 -29.89 16.22
CA HIS A 165 0.29 -31.27 16.44
C HIS A 165 0.76 -31.87 15.12
#